data_AF-A0A2V8BW38-F1
#
_entry.id   AF-A0A2V8BW38-F1
#
_cell.length_a   1.000
_cell.length_b   1.000
_cell.length_c   1.000
_cell.angle_alpha   90.00
_cell.angle_beta   90.00
_cell.angle_gamma   90.00
#
_symmetry.space_group_name_H-M   'P 1'
#
loop_
_entity.id
_entity.type
_entity.pdbx_description
1 polymer ?
#
loop_
_entity_poly.entity_id
_entity_poly.type
_entity_poly.pdbx_seq_one_letter_code
_entity_poly.pdbx_strand_id
1 'polypeptide(L)'
;MYPIFESAQCRGCHTDDGVASATRLHFPEPNASPEEIEAFGITLAALVDRADPARSLLINKPTNRERHTGGVRIQPGSFDEEALVEWVRHLAGLPEAAVAAARDRLAGGTAASAPKQVLRRLTHS
;
A
#
# COMPACT_ATOMS: atom_id res chain seq x y z
N MET A 1 3.28 6.89 -8.72
CA MET A 1 3.75 5.63 -8.12
C MET A 1 2.75 4.49 -8.25
N TYR A 2 1.49 4.66 -7.84
CA TYR A 2 0.49 3.59 -7.84
C TYR A 2 0.38 2.76 -9.14
N PRO A 3 0.40 3.34 -10.35
CA PRO A 3 0.38 2.54 -11.59
C PRO A 3 1.57 1.57 -11.74
N ILE A 4 2.76 1.93 -11.23
CA ILE A 4 3.94 1.04 -11.26
C ILE A 4 3.68 -0.18 -10.39
N PHE A 5 3.06 -0.03 -9.22
CA PHE A 5 2.71 -1.16 -8.35
C PHE A 5 1.62 -2.06 -8.96
N GLU A 6 0.66 -1.48 -9.67
CA GLU A 6 -0.35 -2.24 -10.41
C GLU A 6 0.29 -3.04 -11.55
N SER A 7 1.15 -2.41 -12.36
CA SER A 7 1.89 -3.10 -13.43
C SER A 7 2.83 -4.19 -12.90
N ALA A 8 3.44 -3.96 -11.74
CA ALA A 8 4.24 -4.94 -11.01
C ALA A 8 3.42 -6.03 -10.30
N GLN A 9 2.07 -5.96 -10.39
CA GLN A 9 1.12 -6.91 -9.82
C GLN A 9 1.24 -7.06 -8.29
N CYS A 10 1.67 -6.00 -7.60
CA CYS A 10 1.85 -6.01 -6.14
C CYS A 10 0.53 -6.31 -5.42
N ARG A 11 -0.57 -5.70 -5.87
CA ARG A 11 -1.92 -5.91 -5.35
C ARG A 11 -2.27 -7.38 -5.24
N GLY A 12 -2.00 -8.19 -6.28
CA GLY A 12 -2.44 -9.58 -6.33
C GLY A 12 -1.95 -10.48 -5.18
N CYS A 13 -0.95 -10.05 -4.42
CA CYS A 13 -0.51 -10.72 -3.20
C CYS A 13 -0.84 -9.93 -1.91
N HIS A 14 -0.94 -8.60 -2.02
CA HIS A 14 -1.11 -7.66 -0.90
C HIS A 14 -2.57 -7.20 -0.78
N THR A 15 -3.47 -8.17 -0.59
CA THR A 15 -4.88 -8.00 -0.22
C THR A 15 -5.17 -8.74 1.09
N ASP A 16 -6.37 -8.58 1.63
CA ASP A 16 -6.80 -9.22 2.89
C ASP A 16 -6.79 -10.76 2.82
N ASP A 17 -7.03 -11.33 1.63
CA ASP A 17 -7.03 -12.77 1.36
C ASP A 17 -5.81 -13.24 0.56
N GLY A 18 -4.91 -12.33 0.19
CA GLY A 18 -3.72 -12.62 -0.61
C GLY A 18 -2.65 -13.38 0.17
N VAL A 19 -1.69 -13.97 -0.56
CA VAL A 19 -0.56 -14.71 0.06
C VAL A 19 0.34 -13.85 0.95
N ALA A 20 0.25 -12.52 0.86
CA ALA A 20 0.94 -11.57 1.71
C ALA A 20 -0.01 -10.80 2.66
N SER A 21 -1.20 -11.33 2.93
CA SER A 21 -2.21 -10.74 3.84
C SER A 21 -1.72 -10.54 5.28
N ALA A 22 -0.72 -11.31 5.72
CA ALA A 22 -0.11 -11.13 7.05
C ALA A 22 0.88 -9.94 7.11
N THR A 23 1.13 -9.26 6.00
CA THR A 23 2.03 -8.10 5.96
C THR A 23 1.29 -6.81 6.34
N ARG A 24 2.03 -5.71 6.53
CA ARG A 24 1.43 -4.39 6.79
C ARG A 24 1.00 -3.64 5.53
N LEU A 25 1.21 -4.23 4.34
CA LEU A 25 0.91 -3.62 3.06
C LEU A 25 -0.35 -4.26 2.48
N HIS A 26 -1.43 -3.48 2.43
CA HIS A 26 -2.71 -3.84 1.83
C HIS A 26 -3.08 -2.78 0.80
N PHE A 27 -3.28 -3.20 -0.44
CA PHE A 27 -3.71 -2.29 -1.51
C PHE A 27 -5.19 -1.92 -1.32
N PRO A 28 -5.60 -0.66 -1.59
CA PRO A 28 -7.01 -0.25 -1.60
C PRO A 28 -7.80 -1.05 -2.62
N GLU A 29 -9.12 -1.18 -2.51
CA GLU A 29 -9.95 -1.89 -3.51
C GLU A 29 -9.74 -1.39 -4.97
N PRO A 30 -10.02 -2.20 -6.00
CA PRO A 30 -9.79 -1.82 -7.40
C PRO A 30 -10.50 -0.54 -7.87
N ASN A 31 -11.58 -0.16 -7.19
CA ASN A 31 -12.37 1.04 -7.45
C ASN A 31 -12.10 2.18 -6.45
N ALA A 32 -10.98 2.11 -5.71
CA ALA A 32 -10.58 3.16 -4.78
C ALA A 32 -10.56 4.53 -5.46
N SER A 33 -11.10 5.51 -4.76
CA SER A 33 -11.09 6.91 -5.19
C SER A 33 -9.66 7.44 -5.32
N PRO A 34 -9.44 8.51 -6.10
CA PRO A 34 -8.12 9.15 -6.19
C PRO A 34 -7.56 9.57 -4.83
N GLU A 35 -8.44 10.02 -3.91
CA GLU A 35 -8.04 10.41 -2.55
C GLU A 35 -7.57 9.21 -1.73
N GLU A 36 -8.24 8.06 -1.83
CA GLU A 36 -7.80 6.81 -1.18
C GLU A 36 -6.46 6.32 -1.75
N ILE A 37 -6.27 6.42 -3.07
CA ILE A 37 -5.00 6.06 -3.72
C ILE A 37 -3.86 6.95 -3.23
N GLU A 38 -4.10 8.27 -3.10
CA GLU A 38 -3.13 9.22 -2.59
C GLU A 38 -2.78 8.95 -1.12
N ALA A 39 -3.81 8.77 -0.28
CA ALA A 39 -3.63 8.46 1.13
C ALA A 39 -2.86 7.14 1.32
N PHE A 40 -3.20 6.11 0.53
CA PHE A 40 -2.45 4.85 0.48
C PHE A 40 -0.98 5.07 0.12
N GLY A 41 -0.70 5.89 -0.90
CA GLY A 41 0.67 6.23 -1.27
C GLY A 41 1.49 6.77 -0.09
N ILE A 42 0.88 7.62 0.74
CA ILE A 42 1.53 8.20 1.93
C ILE A 42 1.74 7.15 3.03
N THR A 43 0.80 6.23 3.25
CA THR A 43 0.93 5.21 4.32
C THR A 43 2.08 4.23 4.07
N LEU A 44 2.56 4.11 2.83
CA LEU A 44 3.77 3.36 2.47
C LEU A 44 5.03 3.85 3.20
N ALA A 45 5.02 5.04 3.81
CA ALA A 45 6.07 5.50 4.71
C ALA A 45 6.36 4.50 5.87
N ALA A 46 5.42 3.63 6.22
CA ALA A 46 5.62 2.56 7.20
C ALA A 46 6.62 1.46 6.76
N LEU A 47 7.00 1.45 5.48
CA LEU A 47 7.94 0.52 4.85
C LEU A 47 9.26 1.21 4.46
N VAL A 48 9.40 2.48 4.82
CA VAL A 48 10.57 3.32 4.54
C VAL A 48 11.45 3.39 5.78
N ASP A 49 12.74 3.12 5.59
CA ASP A 49 13.76 3.45 6.58
C ASP A 49 14.09 4.95 6.42
N ARG A 50 13.72 5.75 7.42
CA ARG A 50 13.91 7.20 7.37
C ARG A 50 15.35 7.64 7.64
N ALA A 51 16.15 6.80 8.32
CA ALA A 51 17.55 7.09 8.58
C ALA A 51 18.41 6.75 7.37
N ASP A 52 18.04 5.69 6.64
CA ASP A 52 18.72 5.27 5.42
C ASP A 52 17.70 4.81 4.35
N PRO A 53 17.19 5.73 3.51
CA PRO A 53 16.18 5.41 2.51
C PRO A 53 16.54 4.27 1.56
N ALA A 54 17.83 4.06 1.27
CA ALA A 54 18.30 2.97 0.40
C ALA A 54 18.09 1.57 1.02
N ARG A 55 17.93 1.49 2.34
CA ARG A 55 17.63 0.24 3.07
C ARG A 55 16.14 -0.05 3.18
N SER A 56 15.28 0.82 2.64
CA SER A 56 13.83 0.65 2.73
C SER A 56 13.34 -0.64 2.11
N LEU A 57 12.49 -1.37 2.84
CA LEU A 57 11.83 -2.58 2.35
C LEU A 57 11.02 -2.30 1.09
N LEU A 58 10.45 -1.09 0.99
CA LEU A 58 9.67 -0.64 -0.14
C LEU A 58 10.44 -0.70 -1.47
N ILE A 59 11.78 -0.61 -1.46
CA ILE A 59 12.65 -0.78 -2.64
C ILE A 59 13.20 -2.20 -2.70
N ASN A 60 13.76 -2.68 -1.58
CA ASN A 60 14.58 -3.88 -1.56
C ASN A 60 13.79 -5.18 -1.79
N LYS A 61 12.51 -5.24 -1.38
CA LYS A 61 11.64 -6.39 -1.61
C LYS A 61 11.23 -6.54 -3.07
N PRO A 62 10.61 -5.54 -3.73
CA PRO A 62 10.17 -5.72 -5.12
C PRO A 62 11.32 -5.91 -6.11
N THR A 63 12.52 -5.42 -5.79
CA THR A 63 13.75 -5.67 -6.58
C THR A 63 14.48 -6.96 -6.20
N ASN A 64 13.99 -7.66 -5.17
CA ASN A 64 14.55 -8.88 -4.61
C ASN A 64 16.00 -8.78 -4.14
N ARG A 65 16.51 -7.56 -3.83
CA ARG A 65 17.78 -7.37 -3.10
C ARG A 65 17.67 -7.85 -1.67
N GLU A 66 16.48 -7.70 -1.10
CA GLU A 66 16.02 -8.51 0.02
C GLU A 66 15.05 -9.56 -0.48
N ARG A 67 15.18 -10.80 0.04
CA ARG A 67 14.33 -11.92 -0.37
C ARG A 67 12.86 -11.54 -0.31
N HIS A 68 12.20 -11.67 -1.46
CA HIS A 68 10.76 -11.53 -1.62
C HIS A 68 10.21 -12.79 -2.30
N THR A 69 9.21 -13.42 -1.67
CA THR A 69 8.61 -14.67 -2.16
C THR A 69 8.01 -14.52 -3.56
N GLY A 70 7.53 -13.33 -3.93
CA GLY A 70 7.03 -13.02 -5.26
C GLY A 70 8.11 -12.92 -6.35
N GLY A 71 9.40 -13.07 -5.99
CA GLY A 71 10.52 -12.87 -6.90
C GLY A 71 10.75 -11.39 -7.21
N VAL A 72 11.37 -11.14 -8.37
CA VAL A 72 11.56 -9.78 -8.90
C VAL A 72 10.24 -9.27 -9.46
N ARG A 73 9.71 -8.20 -8.87
CA ARG A 73 8.50 -7.49 -9.31
C ARG A 73 8.81 -6.18 -10.02
N ILE A 74 9.90 -5.53 -9.63
CA ILE A 74 10.45 -4.33 -10.28
C ILE A 74 11.89 -4.66 -10.64
N GLN A 75 12.28 -4.43 -11.90
CA GLN A 75 13.62 -4.78 -12.37
C GLN A 75 14.69 -3.87 -11.75
N PRO A 76 15.78 -4.42 -11.18
CA PRO A 76 16.91 -3.62 -10.73
C PRO A 76 17.51 -2.78 -11.88
N GLY A 77 17.77 -1.50 -11.62
CA GLY A 77 18.29 -0.52 -12.58
C GLY A 77 17.27 -0.03 -13.61
N SER A 78 15.98 -0.34 -13.43
CA SER A 78 14.92 0.13 -14.33
C SER A 78 14.43 1.53 -13.96
N PHE A 79 13.79 2.20 -14.92
CA PHE A 79 13.10 3.47 -14.70
C PHE A 79 12.04 3.38 -13.58
N ASP A 80 11.35 2.24 -13.45
CA ASP A 80 10.37 2.02 -12.38
C ASP A 80 11.03 1.96 -11.00
N GLU A 81 12.23 1.38 -10.90
CA GLU A 81 13.01 1.44 -9.67
C GLU A 81 13.45 2.87 -9.37
N GLU A 82 13.96 3.63 -10.35
CA GLU A 82 14.37 5.01 -10.15
C GLU A 82 13.22 5.87 -9.63
N ALA A 83 12.03 5.72 -10.22
CA ALA A 83 10.81 6.39 -9.75
C ALA A 83 10.44 5.98 -8.31
N LEU A 84 10.63 4.71 -7.95
CA LEU A 84 10.38 4.21 -6.60
C LEU A 84 11.41 4.74 -5.59
N VAL A 85 12.67 4.87 -5.98
CA VAL A 85 13.72 5.48 -5.15
C VAL A 85 13.38 6.94 -4.84
N GLU A 86 12.96 7.73 -5.83
CA GLU A 86 12.53 9.12 -5.59
C GLU A 86 11.29 9.19 -4.70
N TRP A 87 10.34 8.28 -4.90
CA TRP A 87 9.16 8.21 -4.03
C TRP A 87 9.52 7.88 -2.58
N VAL A 88 10.44 6.94 -2.36
CA VAL A 88 10.92 6.58 -1.01
C VAL A 88 11.64 7.75 -0.35
N ARG A 89 12.44 8.53 -1.08
CA ARG A 89 13.07 9.76 -0.56
C ARG A 89 12.03 10.79 -0.15
N HIS A 90 11.00 10.98 -0.96
CA HIS A 90 9.88 11.86 -0.61
C HIS A 90 9.20 11.41 0.68
N LEU A 91 8.84 10.13 0.78
CA LEU A 91 8.20 9.56 1.97
C LEU A 91 9.07 9.64 3.24
N ALA A 92 10.39 9.51 3.11
CA ALA A 92 11.32 9.63 4.23
C ALA A 92 11.31 11.03 4.87
N GLY A 93 11.03 12.06 4.07
CA GLY A 93 10.94 13.46 4.50
C GLY A 93 9.57 13.90 5.02
N LEU A 94 8.54 13.05 4.93
CA LEU A 94 7.20 13.43 5.39
C LEU A 94 7.12 13.50 6.92
N PRO A 95 6.44 14.51 7.49
CA PRO A 95 6.20 14.57 8.92
C PRO A 95 5.27 13.43 9.35
N GLU A 96 5.48 12.88 10.55
CA GLU A 96 4.62 11.82 11.11
C GLU A 96 3.13 12.20 11.13
N ALA A 97 2.82 13.48 11.37
CA ALA A 97 1.45 13.99 11.35
C ALA A 97 0.77 13.82 9.98
N ALA A 98 1.50 13.97 8.87
CA ALA A 98 0.95 13.75 7.53
C ALA A 98 0.66 12.25 7.29
N VAL A 99 1.52 11.37 7.78
CA VAL A 99 1.33 9.92 7.69
C VAL A 99 0.14 9.48 8.55
N ALA A 100 -0.01 10.02 9.76
CA ALA A 100 -1.17 9.77 10.61
C ALA A 100 -2.47 10.22 9.94
N ALA A 101 -2.52 11.45 9.41
CA ALA A 101 -3.69 11.97 8.70
C ALA A 101 -4.06 11.15 7.45
N ALA A 102 -3.07 10.56 6.75
CA ALA A 102 -3.34 9.66 5.64
C ALA A 102 -3.96 8.32 6.08
N ARG A 103 -3.51 7.76 7.21
CA ARG A 103 -4.11 6.55 7.80
C ARG A 103 -5.56 6.80 8.20
N ASP A 104 -5.82 7.92 8.85
CA ASP A 104 -7.17 8.29 9.29
C ASP A 104 -8.13 8.44 8.10
N ARG A 105 -7.66 9.03 7.00
CA ARG A 105 -8.44 9.15 5.74
C ARG A 105 -8.82 7.79 5.16
N LEU A 106 -7.88 6.83 5.10
CA LEU A 106 -8.17 5.48 4.62
C LEU A 106 -9.16 4.73 5.53
N ALA A 107 -9.01 4.86 6.85
CA ALA A 107 -9.94 4.28 7.81
C ALA A 107 -11.34 4.89 7.70
N GLY A 108 -11.44 6.19 7.43
CA GLY A 108 -12.71 6.88 7.19
C GLY A 108 -13.41 6.46 5.90
N GLY A 109 -12.66 6.28 4.80
CA GLY A 109 -13.21 5.87 3.49
C GLY A 109 -13.77 4.44 3.50
N THR A 110 -13.08 3.51 4.17
CA THR A 110 -13.54 2.12 4.33
C THR A 110 -14.84 2.00 5.14
N ALA A 111 -15.02 2.82 6.18
CA ALA A 111 -16.26 2.85 6.96
C ALA A 111 -17.47 3.38 6.18
N ALA A 112 -17.25 4.29 5.21
CA ALA A 112 -18.31 4.79 4.33
C ALA A 112 -18.73 3.79 3.26
N SER A 113 -17.87 2.82 2.92
CA SER A 113 -18.09 1.81 1.87
C SER A 113 -18.69 0.50 2.37
N ALA A 114 -18.79 0.28 3.68
CA ALA A 114 -19.47 -0.91 4.23
C ALA A 114 -20.99 -0.81 4.03
N PRO A 115 -21.65 -1.74 3.31
CA PRO A 115 -23.11 -1.74 3.22
C PRO A 115 -23.69 -1.94 4.63
N LYS A 116 -24.57 -1.04 5.06
CA LYS A 116 -25.43 -1.23 6.24
C LYS A 116 -26.18 -2.56 6.07
N GLN A 117 -25.66 -3.64 6.64
CA GLN A 117 -26.40 -4.89 6.76
C GLN A 117 -27.53 -4.65 7.75
N VAL A 118 -28.67 -4.23 7.23
CA VAL A 118 -29.93 -4.22 7.97
C VAL A 118 -30.33 -5.68 8.14
N LEU A 119 -29.93 -6.28 9.26
CA LEU A 119 -30.43 -7.58 9.69
C LEU A 119 -31.94 -7.46 9.90
N ARG A 120 -32.72 -7.81 8.87
CA ARG A 120 -34.16 -8.01 9.00
C ARG A 120 -34.37 -9.27 9.83
N ARG A 121 -34.84 -9.10 11.08
CA ARG A 121 -35.32 -10.22 11.91
C ARG A 121 -36.49 -10.89 11.20
N LEU A 122 -36.30 -12.12 10.75
CA LEU A 122 -37.39 -12.99 10.33
C LEU A 122 -38.07 -13.52 11.60
N THR A 123 -39.19 -12.91 11.97
CA THR A 123 -40.14 -13.52 12.92
C THR A 123 -41.08 -14.40 12.11
N HIS A 124 -40.97 -15.72 12.26
CA HIS A 124 -42.01 -16.66 11.80
C HIS A 124 -42.96 -16.95 12.97
N SER A 125 -44.27 -16.91 12.66
CA SER A 125 -45.41 -17.19 13.54
C SER A 125 -45.59 -18.66 13.86
#